data_AF-A0A6P0WYM4-F1
#
_entry.id   AF-A0A6P0WYM4-F1
#
_cell.length_a   1.000
_cell.length_b   1.000
_cell.length_c   1.000
_cell.angle_alpha   90.00
_cell.angle_beta   90.00
_cell.angle_gamma   90.00
#
_symmetry.space_group_name_H-M   'P 1'
#
loop_
_entity.id
_entity.type
_entity.pdbx_description
1 polymer ?
#
loop_
_entity_poly.entity_id
_entity_poly.type
_entity_poly.pdbx_seq_one_letter_code
_entity_poly.pdbx_strand_id
1 'polypeptide(L)'
;MGNYSVVSEAEVQKRCARNRKRSKRRGIYCPKHGCYMDSVSQKYRLYTESAETLRSRGMNRLSALMLVASRTAVLLEGEWLEAFWCDQCQETNWYHVRKTSDREYQIQPAPRELWSQASGVIHPEGNPSVGEFTRRQARSGSSIRDFGVMG
;
A
#
# COMPACT_ATOMS: atom_id res chain seq x y z
N MET A 1 -43.08 -20.66 -14.58
CA MET A 1 -43.09 -19.18 -14.56
C MET A 1 -42.03 -18.71 -13.58
N GLY A 2 -41.07 -17.89 -14.02
CA GLY A 2 -40.06 -17.34 -13.11
C GLY A 2 -38.79 -16.88 -13.81
N ASN A 3 -38.87 -15.69 -14.41
CA ASN A 3 -37.82 -14.94 -15.12
C ASN A 3 -36.44 -14.92 -14.42
N TYR A 4 -35.37 -15.20 -15.17
CA TYR A 4 -34.02 -14.71 -14.83
C TYR A 4 -33.45 -13.90 -16.00
N SER A 5 -33.59 -12.60 -15.84
CA SER A 5 -32.92 -11.43 -16.42
C SER A 5 -31.78 -11.69 -17.42
N VAL A 6 -32.06 -11.35 -18.68
CA VAL A 6 -31.03 -11.04 -19.69
C VAL A 6 -30.27 -9.81 -19.20
N VAL A 7 -29.10 -10.03 -18.59
CA VAL A 7 -28.20 -8.93 -18.24
C VAL A 7 -27.62 -8.41 -19.56
N SER A 8 -28.14 -7.26 -20.01
CA SER A 8 -27.86 -6.67 -21.31
C SER A 8 -26.35 -6.54 -21.57
N GLU A 9 -25.87 -7.15 -22.66
CA GLU A 9 -24.46 -7.18 -23.09
C GLU A 9 -23.83 -5.78 -23.20
N ALA A 10 -24.64 -4.75 -23.44
CA ALA A 10 -24.24 -3.34 -23.47
C ALA A 10 -23.69 -2.82 -22.12
N GLU A 11 -24.19 -3.32 -20.98
CA GLU A 11 -23.71 -2.97 -19.63
C GLU A 11 -22.31 -3.58 -19.38
N VAL A 12 -22.11 -4.82 -19.83
CA VAL A 12 -20.86 -5.58 -19.73
C VAL A 12 -19.77 -4.91 -20.57
N GLN A 13 -20.09 -4.51 -21.80
CA GLN A 13 -19.14 -3.81 -22.68
C GLN A 13 -18.68 -2.45 -22.12
N LYS A 14 -19.56 -1.69 -21.46
CA LYS A 14 -19.19 -0.43 -20.78
C LYS A 14 -18.28 -0.62 -19.56
N ARG A 15 -18.39 -1.76 -18.85
CA ARG A 15 -17.44 -2.13 -17.78
C ARG A 15 -16.08 -2.51 -18.37
N CYS A 16 -16.06 -3.29 -19.44
CA CYS A 16 -14.83 -3.68 -20.14
C CYS A 16 -14.07 -2.49 -20.73
N ALA A 17 -14.77 -1.47 -21.23
CA ALA A 17 -14.15 -0.24 -21.75
C ALA A 17 -13.60 0.68 -20.64
N ARG A 18 -14.30 0.83 -19.51
CA ARG A 18 -13.79 1.59 -18.35
C ARG A 18 -12.51 0.97 -17.77
N ASN A 19 -12.36 -0.35 -17.87
CA ASN A 19 -11.17 -1.06 -17.41
C ASN A 19 -9.93 -0.88 -18.33
N ARG A 20 -10.07 -0.28 -19.53
CA ARG A 20 -8.95 0.01 -20.44
C ARG A 20 -8.19 1.30 -20.10
N LYS A 21 -8.67 2.09 -19.14
CA LYS A 21 -7.91 3.18 -18.47
C LYS A 21 -7.15 2.70 -17.24
N ARG A 22 -7.07 1.38 -16.99
CA ARG A 22 -6.18 0.83 -15.95
C ARG A 22 -4.76 1.26 -16.31
N SER A 23 -4.11 1.99 -15.41
CA SER A 23 -2.70 2.35 -15.59
C SER A 23 -1.93 1.09 -15.98
N LYS A 24 -1.06 1.16 -16.98
CA LYS A 24 -0.17 0.06 -17.35
C LYS A 24 0.38 -0.59 -16.07
N ARG A 25 0.25 -1.92 -15.97
CA ARG A 25 0.62 -2.69 -14.78
C ARG A 25 2.05 -2.31 -14.35
N ARG A 26 2.27 -2.12 -13.05
CA ARG A 26 3.61 -1.87 -12.51
C ARG A 26 4.40 -3.16 -12.70
N GLY A 27 5.56 -3.11 -13.37
CA GLY A 27 6.39 -4.30 -13.62
C GLY A 27 7.09 -4.75 -12.34
N ILE A 28 6.34 -5.30 -11.39
CA ILE A 28 6.83 -5.80 -10.11
C ILE A 28 6.84 -7.32 -10.19
N TYR A 29 8.02 -7.91 -9.95
CA TYR A 29 8.29 -9.33 -10.14
C TYR A 29 8.83 -9.96 -8.87
N CYS A 30 8.54 -11.24 -8.67
CA CYS A 30 9.03 -12.01 -7.54
C CYS A 30 10.56 -12.15 -7.64
N PRO A 31 11.33 -11.83 -6.58
CA PRO A 31 12.79 -11.95 -6.62
C PRO A 31 13.26 -13.41 -6.68
N LYS A 32 12.43 -14.38 -6.28
CA LYS A 32 12.76 -15.82 -6.30
C LYS A 32 12.47 -16.46 -7.66
N HIS A 33 11.32 -16.14 -8.26
CA HIS A 33 10.80 -16.85 -9.44
C HIS A 33 10.75 -16.00 -10.71
N GLY A 34 10.93 -14.67 -10.62
CA GLY A 34 10.78 -13.75 -11.74
C GLY A 34 9.34 -13.60 -12.26
N CYS A 35 8.37 -14.29 -11.68
CA CYS A 35 6.96 -14.17 -12.06
C CYS A 35 6.38 -12.84 -11.61
N TYR A 36 5.31 -12.42 -12.28
CA TYR A 36 4.60 -11.19 -11.93
C TYR A 36 3.90 -11.34 -10.57
N MET A 37 3.95 -10.29 -9.76
CA MET A 37 3.27 -10.28 -8.46
C MET A 37 2.06 -9.36 -8.46
N ASP A 38 0.97 -9.82 -7.86
CA ASP A 38 -0.24 -9.03 -7.70
C ASP A 38 -0.21 -8.23 -6.40
N SER A 39 -0.50 -6.94 -6.51
CA SER A 39 -0.69 -6.07 -5.35
C SER A 39 -1.97 -6.48 -4.61
N VAL A 40 -1.82 -6.81 -3.32
CA VAL A 40 -2.92 -7.25 -2.45
C VAL A 40 -3.14 -6.33 -1.27
N SER A 41 -2.51 -5.15 -1.27
CA SER A 41 -2.59 -4.17 -0.19
C SER A 41 -2.53 -2.74 -0.73
N GLN A 42 -2.94 -1.79 0.10
CA GLN A 42 -2.77 -0.36 -0.20
C GLN A 42 -1.29 0.05 -0.11
N LYS A 43 -0.98 1.22 -0.66
CA LYS A 43 0.36 1.78 -0.60
C LYS A 43 0.56 2.54 0.70
N TYR A 44 1.54 2.12 1.47
CA TYR A 44 1.84 2.77 2.73
C TYR A 44 3.10 3.60 2.65
N ARG A 45 2.88 4.90 2.61
CA ARG A 45 3.95 5.90 2.48
C ARG A 45 4.88 5.85 3.68
N LEU A 46 6.18 5.95 3.38
CA LEU A 46 7.23 6.02 4.38
C LEU A 46 7.55 7.47 4.72
N TYR A 47 7.88 7.72 5.98
CA TYR A 47 8.26 9.02 6.51
C TYR A 47 9.61 8.91 7.21
N THR A 48 10.38 10.00 7.19
CA THR A 48 11.64 10.12 7.92
C THR A 48 11.63 11.38 8.76
N GLU A 49 12.25 11.29 9.93
CA GLU A 49 12.52 12.44 10.80
C GLU A 49 14.00 12.86 10.68
N SER A 50 14.85 12.05 10.02
CA SER A 50 16.27 12.35 9.84
C SER A 50 16.54 13.10 8.53
N ALA A 51 17.22 14.24 8.65
CA ALA A 51 17.71 15.01 7.52
C ALA A 51 18.81 14.26 6.75
N GLU A 52 19.55 13.36 7.41
CA GLU A 52 20.61 12.57 6.77
C GLU A 52 20.02 11.58 5.76
N THR A 53 18.89 10.97 6.10
CA THR A 53 18.18 10.05 5.22
C THR A 53 17.52 10.77 4.03
N LEU A 54 17.21 12.07 4.15
CA LEU A 54 16.79 12.90 3.02
C LEU A 54 17.98 13.24 2.11
N ARG A 55 19.15 13.51 2.70
CA ARG A 55 20.38 13.82 1.96
C ARG A 55 20.89 12.63 1.16
N SER A 56 20.90 11.43 1.74
CA SER A 56 21.29 10.20 1.01
C SER A 56 20.37 9.89 -0.17
N ARG A 57 19.15 10.44 -0.16
CA ARG A 57 18.17 10.35 -1.25
C ARG A 57 18.27 11.51 -2.27
N GLY A 58 19.30 12.34 -2.18
CA GLY A 58 19.59 13.40 -3.16
C GLY A 58 19.04 14.78 -2.81
N MET A 59 18.47 14.97 -1.61
CA MET A 59 18.06 16.30 -1.17
C MET A 59 19.27 17.14 -0.75
N ASN A 60 19.29 18.42 -1.12
CA ASN A 60 20.31 19.35 -0.64
C ASN A 60 20.25 19.46 0.89
N ARG A 61 21.41 19.52 1.54
CA ARG A 61 21.57 19.65 2.99
C ARG A 61 20.69 20.74 3.59
N LEU A 62 20.66 21.93 2.99
CA LEU A 62 19.89 23.06 3.54
C LEU A 62 18.37 22.77 3.50
N SER A 63 17.88 22.25 2.37
CA SER A 63 16.48 21.85 2.20
C SER A 63 16.10 20.72 3.16
N ALA A 64 16.95 19.72 3.34
CA ALA A 64 16.70 18.61 4.26
C ALA A 64 16.60 19.08 5.71
N LEU A 65 17.52 19.96 6.15
CA LEU A 65 17.49 20.52 7.50
C LEU A 65 16.27 21.40 7.73
N MET A 66 15.94 22.28 6.79
CA MET A 66 14.74 23.13 6.89
C MET A 66 13.45 22.31 6.91
N LEU A 67 13.39 21.23 6.14
CA LEU A 67 12.20 20.39 6.04
C LEU A 67 11.96 19.60 7.33
N VAL A 68 13.02 19.07 7.95
CA VAL A 68 12.96 18.40 9.26
C VAL A 68 12.71 19.40 10.39
N ALA A 69 13.34 20.58 10.35
CA ALA A 69 13.11 21.62 11.36
C ALA A 69 11.68 22.17 11.33
N SER A 70 11.03 22.19 10.17
CA SER A 70 9.65 22.67 10.00
C SER A 70 8.58 21.59 10.13
N ARG A 71 8.93 20.31 9.94
CA ARG A 71 7.99 19.19 10.01
C ARG A 71 8.60 18.06 10.81
N THR A 72 7.90 17.62 11.85
CA THR A 72 8.30 16.50 12.70
C THR A 72 8.58 15.23 11.88
N ALA A 73 7.76 14.95 10.85
CA ALA A 73 7.97 13.82 9.94
C ALA A 73 7.82 14.24 8.47
N VAL A 74 8.79 13.85 7.65
CA VAL A 74 8.89 14.19 6.23
C VAL A 74 8.60 12.98 5.36
N LEU A 75 7.73 13.13 4.37
CA LEU A 75 7.38 12.07 3.42
C LEU A 75 8.58 11.68 2.53
N LEU A 76 8.82 10.39 2.37
CA LEU A 76 9.77 9.83 1.42
C LEU A 76 9.10 9.63 0.07
N GLU A 77 9.32 10.58 -0.84
CA GLU A 77 8.71 10.55 -2.17
C GLU A 77 9.18 9.34 -2.99
N GLY A 78 8.23 8.69 -3.66
CA GLY A 78 8.51 7.53 -4.49
C GLY A 78 8.79 6.24 -3.72
N GLU A 79 8.66 6.24 -2.39
CA GLU A 79 8.89 5.06 -1.55
C GLU A 79 7.66 4.70 -0.71
N TRP A 80 7.35 3.40 -0.65
CA TRP A 80 6.24 2.90 0.15
C TRP A 80 6.40 1.40 0.49
N LEU A 81 5.66 0.93 1.48
CA LEU A 81 5.44 -0.49 1.73
C LEU A 81 4.16 -0.96 1.03
N GLU A 82 4.23 -2.13 0.41
CA GLU A 82 3.09 -2.76 -0.25
C GLU A 82 3.21 -4.28 -0.13
N ALA A 83 2.08 -4.95 0.07
CA ALA A 83 2.01 -6.41 0.12
C ALA A 83 1.70 -6.96 -1.27
N PHE A 84 2.42 -8.01 -1.64
CA PHE A 84 2.32 -8.65 -2.93
C PHE A 84 2.12 -10.16 -2.78
N TRP A 85 1.17 -10.69 -3.54
CA TRP A 85 0.97 -12.12 -3.69
C TRP A 85 1.79 -12.65 -4.86
N CYS A 86 2.46 -13.78 -4.64
CA CYS A 86 3.15 -14.53 -5.69
C CYS A 86 2.42 -15.85 -5.91
N ASP A 87 2.07 -16.15 -7.16
CA ASP A 87 1.41 -17.39 -7.57
C ASP A 87 2.30 -18.63 -7.40
N GLN A 88 3.60 -18.50 -7.69
CA GLN A 88 4.57 -19.58 -7.55
C GLN A 88 4.97 -19.83 -6.10
N CYS A 89 5.14 -18.79 -5.28
CA CYS A 89 5.41 -18.97 -3.86
C CYS A 89 4.16 -19.38 -3.06
N GLN A 90 2.96 -19.07 -3.57
CA GLN A 90 1.69 -19.20 -2.85
C GLN A 90 1.68 -18.49 -1.48
N GLU A 91 2.33 -17.33 -1.40
CA GLU A 91 2.40 -16.53 -0.18
C GLU A 91 2.29 -15.03 -0.48
N THR A 92 1.72 -14.30 0.49
CA THR A 92 1.73 -12.84 0.52
C THR A 92 2.97 -12.38 1.28
N ASN A 93 3.80 -11.59 0.63
CA ASN A 93 4.99 -11.01 1.23
C ASN A 93 4.96 -9.48 1.15
N TRP A 94 5.60 -8.82 2.12
CA TRP A 94 5.70 -7.38 2.16
C TRP A 94 7.02 -6.89 1.63
N TYR A 95 6.95 -5.87 0.78
CA TYR A 95 8.11 -5.30 0.13
C TYR A 95 8.14 -3.78 0.30
N HIS A 96 9.36 -3.27 0.49
CA HIS A 96 9.67 -1.87 0.25
C HIS A 96 9.81 -1.65 -1.23
N VAL A 97 8.95 -0.79 -1.77
CA VAL A 97 8.93 -0.42 -3.18
C VAL A 97 9.49 0.98 -3.31
N ARG A 98 10.50 1.11 -4.17
CA ARG A 98 11.11 2.39 -4.56
C ARG A 98 10.90 2.62 -6.05
N LYS A 99 10.23 3.72 -6.40
CA LYS A 99 10.07 4.16 -7.79
C LYS A 99 11.33 4.90 -8.23
N THR A 100 12.08 4.35 -9.18
CA THR A 100 13.28 4.98 -9.75
C THR A 100 12.99 5.81 -10.99
N SER A 101 11.94 5.47 -11.73
CA SER A 101 11.51 6.17 -12.96
C SER A 101 10.02 5.98 -13.20
N ASP A 102 9.44 6.54 -14.27
CA ASP A 102 7.98 6.51 -14.52
C ASP A 102 7.37 5.09 -14.41
N ARG A 103 8.14 4.05 -14.77
CA ARG A 103 7.69 2.65 -14.80
C ARG A 103 8.69 1.65 -14.24
N GLU A 104 9.77 2.12 -13.66
CA GLU A 104 10.77 1.25 -13.07
C GLU A 104 10.63 1.30 -11.54
N TYR A 105 10.55 0.10 -10.96
CA TYR A 105 10.33 -0.11 -9.55
C TYR A 105 11.38 -1.08 -9.03
N GLN A 106 12.08 -0.67 -7.99
CA GLN A 106 12.93 -1.55 -7.21
C GLN A 106 12.13 -2.06 -6.03
N ILE A 107 12.25 -3.35 -5.74
CA ILE A 107 11.64 -3.97 -4.57
C ILE A 107 12.70 -4.61 -3.69
N GLN A 108 12.52 -4.50 -2.39
CA GLN A 108 13.33 -5.19 -1.39
C GLN A 108 12.39 -5.77 -0.33
N PRO A 109 12.68 -6.96 0.25
CA PRO A 109 11.91 -7.47 1.38
C PRO A 109 11.83 -6.40 2.47
N ALA A 110 10.64 -6.14 3.03
CA ALA A 110 10.45 -5.03 3.97
C ALA A 110 11.11 -5.34 5.33
N PRO A 111 12.26 -4.73 5.69
CA PRO A 111 12.87 -4.93 6.99
C PRO A 111 12.00 -4.31 8.08
N ARG A 112 12.01 -4.88 9.29
CA ARG A 112 11.16 -4.47 10.43
C ARG A 112 11.27 -2.98 10.75
N GLU A 113 12.45 -2.39 10.61
CA GLU A 113 12.71 -0.98 10.92
C GLU A 113 11.93 0.00 10.04
N LEU A 114 11.63 -0.38 8.78
CA LEU A 114 10.85 0.47 7.87
C LEU A 114 9.37 0.54 8.27
N TRP A 115 8.87 -0.41 9.06
CA TRP A 115 7.48 -0.41 9.49
C TRP A 115 7.19 0.71 10.48
N SER A 116 8.15 1.06 11.33
CA SER A 116 8.06 2.21 12.25
C SER A 116 7.98 3.54 11.50
N GLN A 117 8.50 3.59 10.27
CA GLN A 117 8.48 4.76 9.39
C GLN A 117 7.20 4.86 8.55
N ALA A 118 6.38 3.81 8.52
CA ALA A 118 5.18 3.76 7.69
C ALA A 118 3.95 4.24 8.46
N SER A 119 3.20 5.21 7.90
CA SER A 119 1.96 5.67 8.54
C SER A 119 0.81 4.69 8.29
N GLY A 120 0.10 4.30 9.35
CA GLY A 120 -1.10 3.47 9.28
C GLY A 120 -0.86 1.99 8.97
N VAL A 121 0.39 1.52 9.03
CA VAL A 121 0.73 0.11 8.86
C VAL A 121 0.90 -0.56 10.20
N ILE A 122 0.14 -1.63 10.42
CA ILE A 122 0.43 -2.59 11.47
C ILE A 122 1.32 -3.65 10.83
N HIS A 123 2.50 -3.89 11.39
CA HIS A 123 3.34 -5.04 11.01
C HIS A 123 2.47 -6.31 10.96
N PRO A 124 2.67 -7.27 10.03
CA PRO A 124 1.86 -8.48 9.95
C PRO A 124 1.85 -9.28 11.27
N GLU A 125 2.90 -9.13 12.08
CA GLU A 125 2.99 -9.70 13.44
C GLU A 125 2.41 -8.78 14.56
N GLY A 126 1.82 -7.64 14.20
CA GLY A 126 1.28 -6.64 15.12
C GLY A 126 2.23 -5.48 15.42
N ASN A 127 1.67 -4.34 15.83
CA ASN A 127 2.45 -3.23 16.39
C ASN A 127 2.88 -3.64 17.83
N PRO A 128 4.19 -3.66 18.14
CA PRO A 128 4.68 -4.12 19.45
C PRO A 128 4.27 -3.19 20.61
N SER A 129 3.87 -1.95 20.32
CA SER A 129 3.49 -0.93 21.32
C SER A 129 1.99 -0.92 21.65
N VAL A 130 1.16 -1.67 20.91
CA VAL A 130 -0.26 -1.83 21.25
C VAL A 130 -0.49 -3.16 21.96
N GLY A 131 -0.87 -3.08 23.23
CA GLY A 131 -1.27 -4.25 24.03
C GLY A 131 -2.42 -5.00 23.37
N GLU A 132 -2.56 -6.29 23.70
CA GLU A 132 -3.54 -7.20 23.11
C GLU A 132 -4.99 -6.67 23.19
N PHE A 133 -5.28 -5.88 24.21
CA PHE A 133 -6.57 -5.22 24.42
C PHE A 133 -6.96 -4.27 23.27
N THR A 134 -6.04 -3.41 22.82
CA THR A 134 -6.29 -2.47 21.72
C THR A 134 -6.43 -3.20 20.38
N ARG A 135 -5.70 -4.33 20.20
CA ARG A 135 -5.84 -5.18 18.99
C ARG A 135 -7.24 -5.81 18.88
N ARG A 136 -7.84 -6.20 20.00
CA ARG A 136 -9.21 -6.77 20.03
C ARG A 136 -10.26 -5.70 19.72
N GLN A 137 -10.14 -4.51 20.31
CA GLN A 137 -11.09 -3.41 20.09
C GLN A 137 -11.08 -2.86 18.64
N ALA A 138 -9.91 -2.79 17.99
CA ALA A 138 -9.81 -2.33 16.60
C ALA A 138 -10.53 -3.26 15.59
N ARG A 139 -10.64 -4.56 15.89
CA ARG A 139 -11.37 -5.52 15.05
C ARG A 139 -12.89 -5.46 15.25
N SER A 140 -13.37 -4.85 16.34
CA SER A 140 -14.79 -4.74 16.68
C SER A 140 -15.47 -3.47 16.14
N GLY A 141 -14.74 -2.57 15.47
CA GLY A 141 -15.22 -1.23 15.09
C GLY A 141 -15.81 -1.06 13.69
N SER A 142 -16.15 -2.13 12.95
CA SER A 142 -16.75 -2.01 11.60
C SER A 142 -18.03 -2.82 11.43
N SER A 143 -19.00 -2.61 12.34
CA SER A 143 -20.41 -2.82 12.01
C SER A 143 -21.30 -1.81 12.75
N ILE A 144 -21.18 -0.53 12.41
CA ILE A 144 -22.37 0.32 12.45
C ILE A 144 -23.14 -0.03 11.16
N ARG A 145 -24.17 -0.86 11.33
CA ARG A 145 -25.23 -1.01 10.36
C ARG A 145 -26.09 0.25 10.46
N ASP A 146 -26.22 0.93 9.33
CA ASP A 146 -27.25 1.91 9.05
C ASP A 146 -28.62 1.33 9.44
N PHE A 147 -29.29 1.97 10.39
CA PHE A 147 -30.73 1.80 10.58
C PHE A 147 -31.38 3.12 10.16
N GLY A 148 -31.73 3.23 8.88
CA GLY A 148 -32.84 4.08 8.48
C GLY A 148 -34.12 3.61 9.16
N VAL A 149 -34.81 4.53 9.82
CA VAL A 149 -36.23 4.39 10.17
C VAL A 149 -36.97 5.57 9.57
N MET A 150 -37.73 5.27 8.50
CA MET A 150 -38.94 6.01 8.16
C MET A 150 -39.98 5.75 9.25
N GLY A 151 -40.61 6.82 9.72
CA GLY A 151 -41.74 6.83 10.66
C GLY A 151 -42.06 8.25 11.05
#